data_AF-A0A9W9E5W9-F1
#
_entry.id   AF-A0A9W9E5W9-F1
#
_cell.length_a   1.000
_cell.length_b   1.000
_cell.length_c   1.000
_cell.angle_alpha   90.00
_cell.angle_beta   90.00
_cell.angle_gamma   90.00
#
_symmetry.space_group_name_H-M   'P 1'
#
loop_
_entity.id
_entity.type
_entity.pdbx_description
1 polymer ?
#
loop_
_entity_poly.entity_id
_entity_poly.type
_entity_poly.pdbx_seq_one_letter_code
_entity_poly.pdbx_strand_id
1 'polypeptide(L)'
;MPNRGGRNSSGPWGRLKPVEQDPLESIGLPSKGDTRLLDLKTQENYYTKIVERYMTFCSDAGQRDELLRRFSSLEISSSKPASTPASSRPFLPTVDHEKLQSPANTKALSDVMAALRKLREGIVATKRADDFAAQAYLFCIRLSILVKHPESYHPAILHLLRSIHPQQPLTSVELQEVVGYLVLDTACRRGELAEAFALRRRYELKDSKVNAALTALTHDNYVVFQKVKRSVDGHRAKIMEWAEGDVRMHTLKCFGRTYLSVELDFLEKTTGSKWLDLKQADGVGWDLEGSKVVIRKVRARKYHPIDSISHRLLLSMAPARKRPRAAQSDDRTTSVLLADYRTAWLLASDEPSVEIICKNETFKVHTSVLKQHSEYFETCLSKPFTESDGVVRFDDIEPRYLAFYLGVAYSYSSIMPHTPPAPSMNPEAKALRTPLRDYIEVYKLCDRFLSTQMGEFMLKCIKTSIGDGHRALFRSFADEEQQKALMRDFADGYEALEHGHALQKELSEWIIEYFVEGISYEAWDGYMEEVMHRPKFVAQVSKGFARKLSEAMSARSKMKRKELGGP
;
A
#
# COMPACT_ATOMS: atom_id res chain seq x y z
N MET A 1 20.11 -33.43 83.62
CA MET A 1 19.72 -32.16 84.27
C MET A 1 20.50 -31.03 83.61
N PRO A 2 19.94 -29.83 83.41
CA PRO A 2 19.33 -29.35 82.16
C PRO A 2 20.16 -28.27 81.42
N ASN A 3 19.91 -28.03 80.11
CA ASN A 3 19.65 -26.67 79.62
C ASN A 3 18.95 -26.67 78.24
N ARG A 4 18.07 -25.69 78.03
CA ARG A 4 17.13 -25.54 76.90
C ARG A 4 17.85 -25.16 75.59
N GLY A 5 17.66 -25.95 74.53
CA GLY A 5 17.99 -25.59 73.14
C GLY A 5 16.76 -25.08 72.40
N GLY A 6 16.86 -23.89 71.80
CA GLY A 6 15.82 -23.29 70.98
C GLY A 6 15.60 -24.04 69.67
N ARG A 7 14.33 -24.28 69.34
CA ARG A 7 13.88 -24.73 68.01
C ARG A 7 13.92 -23.53 67.07
N ASN A 8 14.86 -23.53 66.12
CA ASN A 8 14.73 -22.73 64.91
C ASN A 8 13.80 -23.47 63.96
N SER A 9 12.73 -22.80 63.54
CA SER A 9 11.79 -23.29 62.53
C SER A 9 12.50 -23.41 61.17
N SER A 10 12.27 -24.53 60.51
CA SER A 10 12.61 -24.78 59.11
C SER A 10 12.00 -23.70 58.22
N GLY A 11 12.84 -22.86 57.62
CA GLY A 11 12.42 -21.89 56.62
C GLY A 11 11.80 -22.58 55.39
N PRO A 12 10.73 -22.02 54.79
CA PRO A 12 10.15 -22.56 53.58
C PRO A 12 11.10 -22.31 52.41
N TRP A 13 11.31 -23.37 51.63
CA TRP A 13 11.95 -23.37 50.33
C TRP A 13 11.64 -22.11 49.52
N GLY A 14 12.69 -21.48 49.03
CA GLY A 14 12.65 -20.24 48.26
C GLY A 14 11.62 -20.31 47.15
N ARG A 15 10.64 -19.43 47.22
CA ARG A 15 9.69 -19.11 46.16
C ARG A 15 10.49 -18.72 44.90
N LEU A 16 10.63 -19.65 43.96
CA LEU A 16 11.04 -19.32 42.59
C LEU A 16 10.13 -18.18 42.12
N LYS A 17 10.73 -17.07 41.65
CA LYS A 17 9.97 -16.01 40.98
C LYS A 17 9.08 -16.67 39.92
N PRO A 18 7.79 -16.31 39.79
CA PRO A 18 7.00 -16.74 38.64
C PRO A 18 7.82 -16.41 37.40
N VAL A 19 8.11 -17.42 36.58
CA VAL A 19 8.65 -17.17 35.24
C VAL A 19 7.61 -16.29 34.56
N GLU A 20 7.98 -15.05 34.23
CA GLU A 20 7.16 -14.19 33.36
C GLU A 20 7.04 -14.93 32.02
N GLN A 21 6.04 -15.80 31.91
CA GLN A 21 5.70 -16.48 30.69
C GLN A 21 5.04 -15.48 29.77
N ASP A 22 5.57 -15.41 28.57
CA ASP A 22 5.04 -14.58 27.52
C ASP A 22 3.54 -14.90 27.28
N PRO A 23 2.64 -13.90 27.34
CA PRO A 23 1.21 -14.10 27.12
C PRO A 23 0.87 -14.87 25.85
N LEU A 24 1.62 -14.68 24.75
CA LEU A 24 1.39 -15.38 23.48
C LEU A 24 1.89 -16.83 23.47
N GLU A 25 2.96 -17.12 24.23
CA GLU A 25 3.49 -18.48 24.39
C GLU A 25 2.66 -19.28 25.41
N SER A 26 2.06 -18.61 26.40
CA SER A 26 1.30 -19.22 27.49
C SER A 26 0.06 -19.97 27.03
N ILE A 27 -0.55 -19.58 25.90
CA ILE A 27 -1.73 -20.22 25.32
C ILE A 27 -1.31 -21.31 24.33
N GLY A 28 -1.84 -22.52 24.51
CA GLY A 28 -1.61 -23.68 23.66
C GLY A 28 -2.53 -23.72 22.43
N LEU A 29 -2.35 -24.76 21.60
CA LEU A 29 -3.20 -24.99 20.44
C LEU A 29 -4.50 -25.68 20.89
N PRO A 30 -5.68 -25.24 20.42
CA PRO A 30 -6.94 -25.95 20.64
C PRO A 30 -6.89 -27.40 20.14
N SER A 31 -6.21 -27.64 19.02
CA SER A 31 -5.98 -28.99 18.48
C SER A 31 -5.17 -29.91 19.40
N LYS A 32 -4.42 -29.35 20.36
CA LYS A 32 -3.62 -30.10 21.37
C LYS A 32 -4.29 -30.13 22.75
N GLY A 33 -5.55 -29.72 22.86
CA GLY A 33 -6.35 -29.83 24.08
C GLY A 33 -6.42 -28.56 24.94
N ASP A 34 -5.87 -27.42 24.50
CA ASP A 34 -6.06 -26.15 25.22
C ASP A 34 -7.43 -25.54 24.91
N THR A 35 -8.29 -25.43 25.91
CA THR A 35 -9.67 -24.96 25.74
C THR A 35 -9.83 -23.45 25.94
N ARG A 36 -8.79 -22.69 26.28
CA ARG A 36 -8.91 -21.26 26.61
C ARG A 36 -9.38 -20.41 25.43
N LEU A 37 -8.94 -20.72 24.22
CA LEU A 37 -9.38 -20.03 23.00
C LEU A 37 -10.77 -20.45 22.51
N LEU A 38 -11.50 -21.29 23.26
CA LEU A 38 -12.92 -21.52 23.02
C LEU A 38 -13.81 -20.40 23.56
N ASP A 39 -13.29 -19.57 24.46
CA ASP A 39 -13.98 -18.37 24.94
C ASP A 39 -13.79 -17.19 23.98
N LEU A 40 -14.89 -16.55 23.58
CA LEU A 40 -14.89 -15.49 22.56
C LEU A 40 -14.17 -14.22 23.04
N LYS A 41 -14.31 -13.89 24.33
CA LYS A 41 -13.66 -12.72 24.92
C LYS A 41 -12.15 -12.94 25.05
N THR A 42 -11.75 -14.17 25.39
CA THR A 42 -10.34 -14.57 25.39
C THR A 42 -9.73 -14.52 23.98
N GLN A 43 -10.47 -14.85 22.93
CA GLN A 43 -10.01 -14.67 21.54
C GLN A 43 -9.72 -13.19 21.22
N GLU A 44 -10.62 -12.28 21.61
CA GLU A 44 -10.45 -10.84 21.40
C GLU A 44 -9.22 -10.30 22.15
N ASN A 45 -9.11 -10.62 23.44
CA ASN A 45 -7.95 -10.22 24.25
C ASN A 45 -6.63 -10.80 23.70
N TYR A 46 -6.66 -12.04 23.22
CA TYR A 46 -5.49 -12.68 22.62
C TYR A 46 -5.10 -12.01 21.30
N TYR A 47 -6.08 -11.66 20.46
CA TYR A 47 -5.84 -10.88 19.25
C TYR A 47 -5.21 -9.52 19.56
N THR A 48 -5.69 -8.81 20.58
CA THR A 48 -5.08 -7.55 21.04
C THR A 48 -3.58 -7.73 21.32
N LYS A 49 -3.21 -8.76 22.10
CA LYS A 49 -1.80 -9.06 22.40
C LYS A 49 -0.97 -9.41 21.16
N ILE A 50 -1.57 -10.07 20.17
CA ILE A 50 -0.91 -10.36 18.88
C ILE A 50 -0.62 -9.05 18.13
N VAL A 51 -1.61 -8.17 18.02
CA VAL A 51 -1.47 -6.89 17.32
C VAL A 51 -0.48 -5.99 18.03
N GLU A 52 -0.53 -5.90 19.37
CA GLU A 52 0.44 -5.18 20.19
C GLU A 52 1.87 -5.61 19.84
N ARG A 53 2.17 -6.91 19.93
CA ARG A 53 3.52 -7.42 19.63
C ARG A 53 3.93 -7.14 18.19
N TYR A 54 3.01 -7.27 17.26
CA TYR A 54 3.26 -6.94 15.86
C TYR A 54 3.60 -5.44 15.69
N MET A 55 2.89 -4.55 16.36
CA MET A 55 3.16 -3.11 16.32
C MET A 55 4.49 -2.77 16.98
N THR A 56 4.82 -3.37 18.13
CA THR A 56 6.14 -3.23 18.75
C THR A 56 7.25 -3.69 17.80
N PHE A 57 7.06 -4.82 17.13
CA PHE A 57 8.00 -5.29 16.11
C PHE A 57 8.18 -4.29 14.95
N CYS A 58 7.10 -3.64 14.52
CA CYS A 58 7.14 -2.61 13.48
C CYS A 58 7.84 -1.34 13.96
N SER A 59 7.58 -0.88 15.19
CA SER A 59 8.22 0.31 15.76
C SER A 59 9.71 0.10 16.03
N ASP A 60 10.11 -1.08 16.52
CA ASP A 60 11.50 -1.45 16.82
C ASP A 60 12.38 -1.58 15.57
N ALA A 61 11.78 -1.65 14.39
CA ALA A 61 12.53 -1.61 13.14
C ALA A 61 13.00 -0.19 12.78
N GLY A 62 12.28 0.84 13.23
CA GLY A 62 12.58 2.27 13.02
C GLY A 62 12.55 2.76 11.56
N GLN A 63 12.93 1.91 10.60
CA GLN A 63 13.01 2.20 9.17
C GLN A 63 12.44 1.03 8.35
N ARG A 64 11.81 1.37 7.23
CA ARG A 64 11.13 0.45 6.30
C ARG A 64 12.05 -0.65 5.76
N ASP A 65 13.25 -0.30 5.33
CA ASP A 65 14.16 -1.25 4.69
C ASP A 65 14.64 -2.33 5.67
N GLU A 66 14.87 -1.94 6.93
CA GLU A 66 15.21 -2.85 8.02
C GLU A 66 14.04 -3.79 8.35
N LEU A 67 12.81 -3.28 8.35
CA LEU A 67 11.60 -4.08 8.54
C LEU A 67 11.44 -5.12 7.43
N LEU A 68 11.54 -4.72 6.15
CA LEU A 68 11.48 -5.63 4.98
C LEU A 68 12.59 -6.69 5.02
N ARG A 69 13.79 -6.32 5.47
CA ARG A 69 14.91 -7.26 5.67
C ARG A 69 14.60 -8.28 6.76
N ARG A 70 13.98 -7.86 7.87
CA ARG A 70 13.54 -8.76 8.95
C ARG A 70 12.48 -9.77 8.47
N PHE A 71 11.52 -9.33 7.65
CA PHE A 71 10.55 -10.23 6.99
C PHE A 71 11.23 -11.26 6.09
N SER A 72 12.15 -10.80 5.23
CA SER A 72 12.88 -11.65 4.30
C SER A 72 13.78 -12.68 5.02
N SER A 73 14.26 -12.36 6.22
CA SER A 73 15.07 -13.27 7.04
C SER A 73 14.27 -14.47 7.57
N LEU A 74 12.95 -14.32 7.75
CA LEU A 74 12.08 -15.42 8.15
C LEU A 74 11.75 -16.36 6.97
N GLU A 75 11.66 -15.82 5.75
CA GLU A 75 11.49 -16.61 4.51
C GLU A 75 12.62 -17.65 4.36
N ILE A 76 13.86 -17.23 4.65
CA ILE A 76 15.05 -18.06 4.48
C ILE A 76 15.11 -19.17 5.53
N SER A 77 14.70 -18.91 6.78
CA SER A 77 14.74 -19.90 7.87
C SER A 77 13.76 -21.07 7.66
N SER A 78 12.65 -20.86 6.92
CA SER A 78 11.67 -21.92 6.63
C SER A 78 12.13 -22.90 5.53
N SER A 79 13.18 -22.54 4.75
CA SER A 79 13.58 -23.29 3.55
C SER A 79 14.80 -24.21 3.69
N LYS A 80 15.38 -24.38 4.89
CA LYS A 80 16.51 -25.31 5.11
C LYS A 80 16.13 -26.50 6.00
N PRO A 81 16.24 -27.75 5.52
CA PRO A 81 16.38 -28.89 6.41
C PRO A 81 17.79 -28.90 7.01
N ALA A 82 17.89 -29.09 8.32
CA ALA A 82 19.14 -29.10 9.06
C ALA A 82 20.06 -30.26 8.64
N SER A 83 21.34 -29.98 8.38
CA SER A 83 22.43 -30.95 8.56
C SER A 83 23.81 -30.28 8.69
N THR A 84 24.32 -30.31 9.93
CA THR A 84 25.72 -30.56 10.42
C THR A 84 26.95 -29.75 9.94
N PRO A 85 28.03 -29.67 10.77
CA PRO A 85 28.83 -28.45 10.92
C PRO A 85 30.27 -28.51 10.38
N ALA A 86 30.79 -27.30 10.16
CA ALA A 86 32.19 -26.82 10.21
C ALA A 86 33.29 -27.51 9.38
N SER A 87 33.91 -26.73 8.49
CA SER A 87 35.35 -26.77 8.27
C SER A 87 35.89 -25.38 7.91
N SER A 88 37.13 -25.15 8.33
CA SER A 88 37.76 -23.87 8.69
C SER A 88 38.70 -23.26 7.63
N ARG A 89 38.85 -21.92 7.69
CA ARG A 89 40.01 -21.02 7.30
C ARG A 89 39.85 -20.17 6.00
N PRO A 90 40.59 -19.04 5.83
CA PRO A 90 40.61 -17.84 6.69
C PRO A 90 40.72 -16.46 5.93
N PHE A 91 40.51 -15.35 6.66
CA PHE A 91 40.95 -13.94 6.43
C PHE A 91 40.50 -13.11 5.21
N LEU A 92 39.72 -12.04 5.45
CA LEU A 92 40.09 -10.60 5.41
C LEU A 92 38.83 -9.70 5.62
N PRO A 93 38.98 -8.40 5.96
CA PRO A 93 38.09 -7.70 6.89
C PRO A 93 37.09 -6.81 6.16
N THR A 94 35.79 -6.89 6.47
CA THR A 94 34.90 -5.73 6.34
C THR A 94 33.52 -6.00 6.95
N VAL A 95 33.08 -5.02 7.75
CA VAL A 95 31.73 -4.74 8.27
C VAL A 95 31.17 -5.71 9.33
N ASP A 96 30.86 -5.14 10.49
CA ASP A 96 30.21 -5.77 11.65
C ASP A 96 28.85 -6.38 11.30
N HIS A 97 28.85 -7.59 10.73
CA HIS A 97 27.65 -8.37 10.46
C HIS A 97 26.99 -8.95 11.74
N GLU A 98 27.66 -8.88 12.90
CA GLU A 98 27.18 -9.49 14.15
C GLU A 98 26.12 -8.65 14.90
N LYS A 99 26.02 -7.34 14.65
CA LYS A 99 24.92 -6.51 15.19
C LYS A 99 23.66 -6.50 14.31
N LEU A 100 23.69 -7.14 13.14
CA LEU A 100 22.67 -7.02 12.08
C LEU A 100 21.78 -8.26 11.90
N GLN A 101 21.87 -9.26 12.79
CA GLN A 101 20.94 -10.40 12.85
C GLN A 101 20.61 -10.69 14.31
N SER A 102 19.78 -9.89 14.97
CA SER A 102 19.33 -10.26 16.31
C SER A 102 18.37 -11.47 16.22
N PRO A 103 18.70 -12.64 16.79
CA PRO A 103 17.79 -13.79 16.82
C PRO A 103 16.51 -13.51 17.61
N ALA A 104 16.50 -12.46 18.45
CA ALA A 104 15.34 -12.01 19.19
C ALA A 104 14.21 -11.47 18.28
N ASN A 105 14.55 -10.77 17.19
CA ASN A 105 13.56 -10.11 16.34
C ASN A 105 12.89 -11.08 15.37
N THR A 106 13.64 -12.06 14.85
CA THR A 106 13.07 -13.17 14.07
C THR A 106 12.21 -14.08 14.94
N LYS A 107 12.59 -14.27 16.22
CA LYS A 107 11.77 -14.95 17.21
C LYS A 107 10.43 -14.23 17.43
N ALA A 108 10.44 -12.92 17.68
CA ALA A 108 9.21 -12.15 17.92
C ALA A 108 8.17 -12.27 16.78
N LEU A 109 8.62 -12.19 15.51
CA LEU A 109 7.73 -12.35 14.36
C LEU A 109 7.24 -13.81 14.19
N SER A 110 8.10 -14.80 14.45
CA SER A 110 7.71 -16.21 14.49
C SER A 110 6.65 -16.46 15.56
N ASP A 111 6.78 -15.84 16.73
CA ASP A 111 5.83 -15.96 17.84
C ASP A 111 4.47 -15.34 17.47
N VAL A 112 4.46 -14.19 16.78
CA VAL A 112 3.24 -13.58 16.23
C VAL A 112 2.56 -14.52 15.22
N MET A 113 3.31 -15.12 14.30
CA MET A 113 2.78 -16.07 13.31
C MET A 113 2.22 -17.34 13.98
N ALA A 114 2.89 -17.85 15.01
CA ALA A 114 2.41 -18.98 15.81
C ALA A 114 1.14 -18.64 16.60
N ALA A 115 1.08 -17.44 17.19
CA ALA A 115 -0.10 -16.94 17.90
C ALA A 115 -1.29 -16.76 16.96
N LEU A 116 -1.09 -16.22 15.76
CA LEU A 116 -2.14 -16.14 14.74
C LEU A 116 -2.66 -17.52 14.32
N ARG A 117 -1.77 -18.52 14.24
CA ARG A 117 -2.21 -19.90 14.00
C ARG A 117 -3.13 -20.40 15.13
N LYS A 118 -2.74 -20.20 16.40
CA LYS A 118 -3.56 -20.58 17.56
C LYS A 118 -4.92 -19.88 17.55
N LEU A 119 -4.94 -18.58 17.26
CA LEU A 119 -6.17 -17.80 17.17
C LEU A 119 -7.11 -18.32 16.07
N ARG A 120 -6.58 -18.62 14.88
CA ARG A 120 -7.39 -19.20 13.79
C ARG A 120 -7.98 -20.55 14.17
N GLU A 121 -7.20 -21.41 14.82
CA GLU A 121 -7.72 -22.70 15.33
C GLU A 121 -8.84 -22.49 16.36
N GLY A 122 -8.71 -21.50 17.24
CA GLY A 122 -9.77 -21.12 18.19
C GLY A 122 -11.06 -20.65 17.50
N ILE A 123 -10.95 -19.73 16.53
CA ILE A 123 -12.09 -19.23 15.75
C ILE A 123 -12.80 -20.37 14.99
N VAL A 124 -12.03 -21.29 14.39
CA VAL A 124 -12.59 -22.45 13.69
C VAL A 124 -13.28 -23.40 14.68
N ALA A 125 -12.67 -23.65 15.85
CA ALA A 125 -13.25 -24.52 16.87
C ALA A 125 -14.56 -23.96 17.43
N THR A 126 -14.65 -22.64 17.62
CA THR A 126 -15.89 -21.98 18.08
C THR A 126 -16.89 -21.73 16.96
N LYS A 127 -16.54 -22.02 15.70
CA LYS A 127 -17.34 -21.70 14.51
C LYS A 127 -17.78 -20.22 14.47
N ARG A 128 -16.94 -19.34 15.00
CA ARG A 128 -17.25 -17.90 15.09
C ARG A 128 -17.19 -17.27 13.70
N ALA A 129 -18.24 -16.55 13.33
CA ALA A 129 -18.36 -15.86 12.05
C ALA A 129 -19.02 -14.49 12.25
N ASP A 130 -18.27 -13.57 12.86
CA ASP A 130 -18.65 -12.18 13.11
C ASP A 130 -17.60 -11.21 12.55
N ASP A 131 -17.81 -9.91 12.73
CA ASP A 131 -16.89 -8.88 12.25
C ASP A 131 -15.47 -9.06 12.81
N PHE A 132 -15.35 -9.46 14.08
CA PHE A 132 -14.06 -9.79 14.69
C PHE A 132 -13.35 -10.91 13.92
N ALA A 133 -14.03 -12.03 13.68
CA ALA A 133 -13.44 -13.16 12.96
C ALA A 133 -13.00 -12.75 11.55
N ALA A 134 -13.80 -11.93 10.85
CA ALA A 134 -13.43 -11.42 9.53
C ALA A 134 -12.15 -10.56 9.59
N GLN A 135 -12.07 -9.59 10.52
CA GLN A 135 -10.90 -8.72 10.65
C GLN A 135 -9.64 -9.47 11.09
N ALA A 136 -9.76 -10.40 12.05
CA ALA A 136 -8.64 -11.23 12.49
C ALA A 136 -8.06 -12.07 11.33
N TYR A 137 -8.93 -12.60 10.46
CA TYR A 137 -8.51 -13.33 9.26
C TYR A 137 -7.88 -12.42 8.21
N LEU A 138 -8.44 -11.23 7.94
CA LEU A 138 -7.84 -10.25 7.02
C LEU A 138 -6.43 -9.85 7.47
N PHE A 139 -6.25 -9.54 8.76
CA PHE A 139 -4.94 -9.26 9.32
C PHE A 139 -3.99 -10.45 9.18
N CYS A 140 -4.45 -11.66 9.50
CA CYS A 140 -3.66 -12.87 9.37
C CYS A 140 -3.20 -13.13 7.92
N ILE A 141 -4.09 -12.94 6.95
CA ILE A 141 -3.80 -13.10 5.52
C ILE A 141 -2.74 -12.09 5.09
N ARG A 142 -2.94 -10.80 5.38
CA ARG A 142 -2.03 -9.71 5.03
C ARG A 142 -0.63 -9.95 5.59
N LEU A 143 -0.53 -10.24 6.89
CA LEU A 143 0.77 -10.52 7.53
C LEU A 143 1.44 -11.77 6.95
N SER A 144 0.68 -12.85 6.77
CA SER A 144 1.21 -14.10 6.21
C SER A 144 1.72 -13.93 4.78
N ILE A 145 1.13 -13.03 3.98
CA ILE A 145 1.61 -12.68 2.64
C ILE A 145 2.94 -11.93 2.72
N LEU A 146 3.09 -10.98 3.65
CA LEU A 146 4.32 -10.21 3.83
C LEU A 146 5.51 -11.09 4.21
N VAL A 147 5.25 -12.16 4.99
CA VAL A 147 6.22 -13.19 5.38
C VAL A 147 6.37 -14.28 4.30
N LYS A 148 5.64 -14.20 3.18
CA LYS A 148 5.59 -15.22 2.10
C LYS A 148 5.37 -16.64 2.62
N HIS A 149 4.41 -16.80 3.55
CA HIS A 149 4.07 -18.09 4.15
C HIS A 149 2.76 -18.66 3.58
N PRO A 150 2.77 -19.40 2.44
CA PRO A 150 1.57 -19.91 1.77
C PRO A 150 0.73 -20.84 2.63
N GLU A 151 1.35 -21.63 3.48
CA GLU A 151 0.65 -22.52 4.41
C GLU A 151 -0.20 -21.76 5.44
N SER A 152 0.09 -20.46 5.64
CA SER A 152 -0.71 -19.62 6.52
C SER A 152 -1.75 -18.84 5.74
N TYR A 153 -1.40 -18.06 4.72
CA TYR A 153 -2.40 -17.21 4.07
C TYR A 153 -3.40 -18.00 3.21
N HIS A 154 -2.97 -19.06 2.50
CA HIS A 154 -3.84 -19.77 1.57
C HIS A 154 -5.05 -20.43 2.25
N PRO A 155 -4.89 -21.26 3.31
CA PRO A 155 -6.04 -21.83 4.00
C PRO A 155 -6.88 -20.75 4.71
N ALA A 156 -6.27 -19.66 5.17
CA ALA A 156 -7.01 -18.55 5.78
C ALA A 156 -7.92 -17.85 4.76
N ILE A 157 -7.42 -17.59 3.54
CA ILE A 157 -8.22 -17.04 2.44
C ILE A 157 -9.40 -17.97 2.12
N LEU A 158 -9.14 -19.27 1.98
CA LEU A 158 -10.20 -20.22 1.67
C LEU A 158 -11.27 -20.30 2.77
N HIS A 159 -10.87 -20.30 4.03
CA HIS A 159 -11.80 -20.33 5.15
C HIS A 159 -12.63 -19.04 5.23
N LEU A 160 -11.98 -17.88 5.07
CA LEU A 160 -12.64 -16.58 5.05
C LEU A 160 -13.69 -16.50 3.93
N LEU A 161 -13.35 -16.92 2.71
CA LEU A 161 -14.26 -16.86 1.56
C LEU A 161 -15.38 -17.92 1.59
N ARG A 162 -15.12 -19.12 2.13
CA ARG A 162 -16.08 -20.24 2.09
C ARG A 162 -16.92 -20.40 3.35
N SER A 163 -16.44 -19.95 4.50
CA SER A 163 -17.06 -20.21 5.80
C SER A 163 -17.56 -18.95 6.50
N ILE A 164 -16.72 -17.90 6.54
CA ILE A 164 -17.05 -16.64 7.24
C ILE A 164 -17.89 -15.74 6.33
N HIS A 165 -17.44 -15.46 5.10
CA HIS A 165 -18.11 -14.54 4.17
C HIS A 165 -19.60 -14.87 3.90
N PRO A 166 -20.01 -16.15 3.76
CA PRO A 166 -21.43 -16.47 3.59
C PRO A 166 -22.31 -16.18 4.82
N GLN A 167 -21.72 -16.14 6.02
CA GLN A 167 -22.43 -15.85 7.28
C GLN A 167 -22.36 -14.37 7.64
N GLN A 168 -21.16 -13.78 7.51
CA GLN A 168 -20.89 -12.36 7.70
C GLN A 168 -20.29 -11.78 6.41
N PRO A 169 -21.09 -11.08 5.59
CA PRO A 169 -20.64 -10.62 4.28
C PRO A 169 -19.57 -9.53 4.41
N LEU A 170 -18.34 -9.89 4.00
CA LEU A 170 -17.29 -8.92 3.68
C LEU A 170 -17.80 -7.79 2.79
N THR A 171 -17.23 -6.60 2.97
CA THR A 171 -17.49 -5.50 2.04
C THR A 171 -16.94 -5.81 0.65
N SER A 172 -17.48 -5.11 -0.35
CA SER A 172 -16.99 -5.21 -1.73
C SER A 172 -15.48 -5.01 -1.82
N VAL A 173 -14.91 -4.07 -1.06
CA VAL A 173 -13.47 -3.80 -1.06
C VAL A 173 -12.67 -4.97 -0.47
N GLU A 174 -13.05 -5.44 0.72
CA GLU A 174 -12.38 -6.57 1.41
C GLU A 174 -12.46 -7.87 0.59
N LEU A 175 -13.63 -8.12 -0.03
CA LEU A 175 -13.83 -9.29 -0.88
C LEU A 175 -12.93 -9.23 -2.13
N GLN A 176 -12.91 -8.09 -2.82
CA GLN A 176 -12.08 -7.92 -4.02
C GLN A 176 -10.57 -7.95 -3.70
N GLU A 177 -10.17 -7.48 -2.51
CA GLU A 177 -8.81 -7.60 -2.01
C GLU A 177 -8.40 -9.07 -1.85
N VAL A 178 -9.14 -9.82 -1.03
CA VAL A 178 -8.83 -11.22 -0.69
C VAL A 178 -8.90 -12.13 -1.92
N VAL A 179 -9.91 -11.94 -2.78
CA VAL A 179 -10.02 -12.65 -4.06
C VAL A 179 -8.84 -12.30 -4.98
N GLY A 180 -8.41 -11.04 -4.99
CA GLY A 180 -7.22 -10.60 -5.71
C GLY A 180 -5.96 -11.36 -5.28
N TYR A 181 -5.76 -11.55 -3.97
CA TYR A 181 -4.66 -12.36 -3.44
C TYR A 181 -4.77 -13.82 -3.87
N LEU A 182 -5.96 -14.43 -3.82
CA LEU A 182 -6.17 -15.82 -4.23
C LEU A 182 -5.87 -16.05 -5.72
N VAL A 183 -6.33 -15.14 -6.57
CA VAL A 183 -6.11 -15.19 -8.02
C VAL A 183 -4.62 -15.03 -8.33
N LEU A 184 -3.95 -14.06 -7.70
CA LEU A 184 -2.51 -13.86 -7.89
C LEU A 184 -1.68 -15.01 -7.33
N ASP A 185 -2.04 -15.61 -6.20
CA ASP A 185 -1.35 -16.80 -5.65
C ASP A 185 -1.45 -17.98 -6.62
N THR A 186 -2.65 -18.19 -7.17
CA THR A 186 -2.91 -19.26 -8.13
C THR A 186 -2.13 -19.06 -9.43
N ALA A 187 -2.04 -17.83 -9.91
CA ALA A 187 -1.28 -17.51 -11.12
C ALA A 187 0.24 -17.52 -10.89
N CYS A 188 0.73 -16.87 -9.83
CA CYS A 188 2.15 -16.58 -9.66
C CYS A 188 2.91 -17.70 -8.93
N ARG A 189 2.33 -18.31 -7.90
CA ARG A 189 3.00 -19.35 -7.10
C ARG A 189 2.67 -20.76 -7.60
N ARG A 190 1.41 -21.00 -7.96
CA ARG A 190 0.97 -22.33 -8.43
C ARG A 190 1.18 -22.52 -9.94
N GLY A 191 1.31 -21.44 -10.71
CA GLY A 191 1.44 -21.49 -12.18
C GLY A 191 0.14 -21.89 -12.91
N GLU A 192 -0.99 -21.96 -12.20
CA GLU A 192 -2.26 -22.47 -12.70
C GLU A 192 -3.11 -21.33 -13.29
N LEU A 193 -2.73 -20.84 -14.47
CA LEU A 193 -3.39 -19.69 -15.11
C LEU A 193 -4.87 -19.96 -15.41
N ALA A 194 -5.23 -21.17 -15.84
CA ALA A 194 -6.62 -21.53 -16.15
C ALA A 194 -7.52 -21.42 -14.90
N GLU A 195 -7.05 -21.94 -13.77
CA GLU A 195 -7.76 -21.83 -12.49
C GLU A 195 -7.82 -20.37 -12.02
N ALA A 196 -6.75 -19.60 -12.19
CA ALA A 196 -6.75 -18.17 -11.85
C ALA A 196 -7.83 -17.39 -12.62
N PHE A 197 -8.00 -17.64 -13.93
CA PHE A 197 -9.08 -17.04 -14.71
C PHE A 197 -10.47 -17.54 -14.30
N ALA A 198 -10.59 -18.82 -13.93
CA ALA A 198 -11.85 -19.39 -13.44
C ALA A 198 -12.28 -18.76 -12.11
N LEU A 199 -11.35 -18.61 -11.16
CA LEU A 199 -11.57 -17.95 -9.88
C LEU A 199 -11.95 -16.48 -10.06
N ARG A 200 -11.22 -15.77 -10.92
CA ARG A 200 -11.53 -14.38 -11.30
C ARG A 200 -12.97 -14.22 -11.80
N ARG A 201 -13.41 -15.13 -12.68
CA ARG A 201 -14.78 -15.13 -13.22
C ARG A 201 -15.81 -15.48 -12.14
N ARG A 202 -15.52 -16.48 -11.31
CA ARG A 202 -16.41 -16.97 -10.25
C ARG A 202 -16.75 -15.88 -9.22
N TYR A 203 -15.77 -15.06 -8.86
CA TYR A 203 -15.92 -13.99 -7.88
C TYR A 203 -16.11 -12.60 -8.51
N GLU A 204 -16.31 -12.54 -9.83
CA GLU A 204 -16.48 -11.30 -10.60
C GLU A 204 -15.44 -10.21 -10.25
N LEU A 205 -14.17 -10.60 -10.16
CA LEU A 205 -13.11 -9.69 -9.75
C LEU A 205 -12.91 -8.56 -10.78
N LYS A 206 -13.15 -7.32 -10.37
CA LYS A 206 -13.04 -6.10 -11.21
C LYS A 206 -11.76 -5.33 -10.89
N ASP A 207 -10.61 -5.99 -10.99
CA ASP A 207 -9.31 -5.35 -10.79
C ASP A 207 -8.49 -5.32 -12.10
N SER A 208 -8.31 -4.12 -12.65
CA SER A 208 -7.53 -3.88 -13.86
C SER A 208 -6.05 -4.27 -13.73
N LYS A 209 -5.48 -4.14 -12.52
CA LYS A 209 -4.07 -4.46 -12.25
C LYS A 209 -3.87 -5.98 -12.18
N VAL A 210 -4.77 -6.69 -11.51
CA VAL A 210 -4.76 -8.18 -11.50
C VAL A 210 -4.95 -8.71 -12.92
N ASN A 211 -5.85 -8.12 -13.71
CA ASN A 211 -6.04 -8.48 -15.12
C ASN A 211 -4.76 -8.26 -15.95
N ALA A 212 -4.08 -7.13 -15.74
CA ALA A 212 -2.81 -6.84 -16.41
C ALA A 212 -1.71 -7.82 -15.99
N ALA A 213 -1.66 -8.22 -14.71
CA ALA A 213 -0.73 -9.24 -14.22
C ALA A 213 -0.98 -10.60 -14.86
N LEU A 214 -2.24 -11.06 -14.90
CA LEU A 214 -2.61 -12.31 -15.58
C LEU A 214 -2.25 -12.26 -17.07
N THR A 215 -2.53 -11.14 -17.74
CA THR A 215 -2.19 -10.96 -19.16
C THR A 215 -0.68 -10.97 -19.37
N ALA A 216 0.10 -10.38 -18.46
CA ALA A 216 1.55 -10.41 -18.55
C ALA A 216 2.09 -11.85 -18.41
N LEU A 217 1.55 -12.62 -17.46
CA LEU A 217 1.90 -14.02 -17.25
C LEU A 217 1.52 -14.92 -18.44
N THR A 218 0.35 -14.74 -19.04
CA THR A 218 -0.06 -15.54 -20.20
C THR A 218 0.81 -15.32 -21.44
N HIS A 219 1.46 -14.17 -21.56
CA HIS A 219 2.31 -13.81 -22.69
C HIS A 219 3.81 -13.84 -22.34
N ASP A 220 4.17 -14.32 -21.15
CA ASP A 220 5.54 -14.28 -20.62
C ASP A 220 6.21 -12.89 -20.75
N ASN A 221 5.42 -11.83 -20.62
CA ASN A 221 5.87 -10.46 -20.85
C ASN A 221 6.40 -9.84 -19.56
N TYR A 222 7.70 -10.02 -19.32
CA TYR A 222 8.36 -9.50 -18.12
C TYR A 222 8.27 -7.99 -17.97
N VAL A 223 8.36 -7.22 -19.06
CA VAL A 223 8.35 -5.74 -18.99
C VAL A 223 7.00 -5.25 -18.48
N VAL A 224 5.90 -5.81 -19.00
CA VAL A 224 4.55 -5.50 -18.51
C VAL A 224 4.38 -6.00 -17.08
N PHE A 225 4.85 -7.22 -16.79
CA PHE A 225 4.79 -7.82 -15.45
C PHE A 225 5.45 -6.93 -14.40
N GLN A 226 6.67 -6.45 -14.67
CA GLN A 226 7.42 -5.59 -13.77
C GLN A 226 6.75 -4.23 -13.59
N LYS A 227 6.22 -3.64 -14.68
CA LYS A 227 5.45 -2.39 -14.61
C LYS A 227 4.21 -2.54 -13.74
N VAL A 228 3.48 -3.65 -13.88
CA VAL A 228 2.29 -3.94 -13.06
C VAL A 228 2.69 -4.15 -11.61
N LYS A 229 3.76 -4.93 -11.33
CA LYS A 229 4.28 -5.17 -9.98
C LYS A 229 4.62 -3.88 -9.23
N ARG A 230 5.19 -2.88 -9.92
CA ARG A 230 5.48 -1.55 -9.33
C ARG A 230 4.24 -0.69 -9.08
N SER A 231 3.11 -1.03 -9.70
CA SER A 231 1.86 -0.26 -9.63
C SER A 231 0.83 -0.80 -8.64
N VAL A 232 0.96 -2.07 -8.24
CA VAL A 232 0.06 -2.73 -7.28
C VAL A 232 0.48 -2.40 -5.83
N ASP A 233 -0.38 -2.68 -4.87
CA ASP A 233 -0.04 -2.58 -3.44
C ASP A 233 1.04 -3.59 -3.03
N GLY A 234 1.65 -3.35 -1.88
CA GLY A 234 2.77 -4.16 -1.38
C GLY A 234 2.43 -5.64 -1.22
N HIS A 235 1.21 -6.00 -0.81
CA HIS A 235 0.81 -7.41 -0.62
C HIS A 235 0.70 -8.13 -1.96
N ARG A 236 0.01 -7.52 -2.94
CA ARG A 236 -0.06 -8.06 -4.31
C ARG A 236 1.33 -8.17 -4.94
N ALA A 237 2.18 -7.16 -4.78
CA ALA A 237 3.55 -7.18 -5.28
C ALA A 237 4.37 -8.33 -4.66
N LYS A 238 4.18 -8.60 -3.37
CA LYS A 238 4.86 -9.68 -2.64
C LYS A 238 4.44 -11.07 -3.13
N ILE A 239 3.18 -11.26 -3.50
CA ILE A 239 2.72 -12.50 -4.16
C ILE A 239 3.30 -12.63 -5.57
N MET A 240 3.37 -11.54 -6.33
CA MET A 240 3.92 -11.54 -7.68
C MET A 240 5.41 -11.91 -7.72
N GLU A 241 6.17 -11.72 -6.64
CA GLU A 241 7.58 -12.14 -6.57
C GLU A 241 7.80 -13.63 -6.85
N TRP A 242 6.81 -14.50 -6.58
CA TRP A 242 6.94 -15.94 -6.82
C TRP A 242 7.17 -16.27 -8.31
N ALA A 243 6.52 -15.54 -9.23
CA ALA A 243 6.67 -15.77 -10.67
C ALA A 243 7.78 -14.93 -11.31
N GLU A 244 8.36 -13.96 -10.58
CA GLU A 244 9.28 -13.00 -11.17
C GLU A 244 10.53 -13.66 -11.76
N GLY A 245 11.10 -14.64 -11.06
CA GLY A 245 12.28 -15.38 -11.52
C GLY A 245 12.02 -16.12 -12.83
N ASP A 246 10.87 -16.80 -12.94
CA ASP A 246 10.54 -17.61 -14.12
C ASP A 246 10.29 -16.75 -15.37
N VAL A 247 9.55 -15.66 -15.22
CA VAL A 247 9.25 -14.73 -16.33
C VAL A 247 10.52 -13.97 -16.75
N ARG A 248 11.37 -13.60 -15.79
CA ARG A 248 12.70 -12.99 -16.08
C ARG A 248 13.59 -13.99 -16.82
N MET A 249 13.63 -15.24 -16.38
CA MET A 249 14.39 -16.31 -17.02
C MET A 249 13.94 -16.53 -18.48
N HIS A 250 12.63 -16.52 -18.75
CA HIS A 250 12.13 -16.57 -20.12
C HIS A 250 12.65 -15.39 -20.95
N THR A 251 12.61 -14.18 -20.40
CA THR A 251 13.14 -12.98 -21.05
C THR A 251 14.63 -13.12 -21.36
N LEU A 252 15.44 -13.58 -20.41
CA LEU A 252 16.88 -13.82 -20.61
C LEU A 252 17.14 -14.86 -21.72
N LYS A 253 16.34 -15.93 -21.80
CA LYS A 253 16.41 -16.91 -22.90
C LYS A 253 16.12 -16.28 -24.26
N CYS A 254 15.13 -15.39 -24.34
CA CYS A 254 14.83 -14.62 -25.55
C CYS A 254 16.00 -13.71 -25.94
N PHE A 255 16.61 -13.01 -24.99
CA PHE A 255 17.83 -12.23 -25.23
C PHE A 255 18.97 -13.10 -25.79
N GLY A 256 19.17 -14.29 -25.19
CA GLY A 256 20.13 -15.29 -25.63
C GLY A 256 19.99 -15.72 -27.09
N ARG A 257 18.75 -15.75 -27.61
CA ARG A 257 18.44 -16.19 -28.98
C ARG A 257 18.42 -15.05 -30.00
N THR A 258 18.03 -13.85 -29.58
CA THR A 258 17.78 -12.73 -30.49
C THR A 258 19.02 -11.88 -30.70
N TYR A 259 19.82 -11.66 -29.65
CA TYR A 259 20.95 -10.73 -29.70
C TYR A 259 22.31 -11.44 -29.74
N LEU A 260 23.30 -10.79 -30.34
CA LEU A 260 24.72 -11.19 -30.25
C LEU A 260 25.40 -10.45 -29.10
N SER A 261 25.03 -9.18 -28.93
CA SER A 261 25.54 -8.28 -27.89
C SER A 261 24.51 -7.20 -27.59
N VAL A 262 24.45 -6.70 -26.36
CA VAL A 262 23.47 -5.72 -25.90
C VAL A 262 24.12 -4.72 -24.93
N GLU A 263 23.70 -3.46 -24.94
CA GLU A 263 24.15 -2.46 -23.95
C GLU A 263 23.66 -2.84 -22.54
N LEU A 264 24.55 -2.70 -21.55
CA LEU A 264 24.27 -3.08 -20.17
C LEU A 264 23.02 -2.40 -19.62
N ASP A 265 22.90 -1.08 -19.81
CA ASP A 265 21.76 -0.29 -19.35
C ASP A 265 20.42 -0.80 -19.89
N PHE A 266 20.40 -1.24 -21.16
CA PHE A 266 19.17 -1.76 -21.77
C PHE A 266 18.81 -3.12 -21.19
N LEU A 267 19.80 -3.98 -20.95
CA LEU A 267 19.58 -5.29 -20.33
C LEU A 267 19.05 -5.13 -18.89
N GLU A 268 19.69 -4.30 -18.07
CA GLU A 268 19.28 -4.10 -16.67
C GLU A 268 17.89 -3.45 -16.58
N LYS A 269 17.58 -2.47 -17.45
CA LYS A 269 16.24 -1.86 -17.51
C LYS A 269 15.16 -2.87 -17.91
N THR A 270 15.47 -3.75 -18.86
CA THR A 270 14.49 -4.71 -19.39
C THR A 270 14.29 -5.92 -18.49
N THR A 271 15.34 -6.33 -17.76
CA THR A 271 15.32 -7.51 -16.87
C THR A 271 15.07 -7.15 -15.41
N GLY A 272 15.14 -5.87 -15.05
CA GLY A 272 14.85 -5.41 -13.69
C GLY A 272 15.89 -5.79 -12.65
N SER A 273 17.02 -6.36 -13.06
CA SER A 273 18.08 -6.90 -12.22
C SER A 273 19.43 -6.33 -12.65
N LYS A 274 20.34 -6.15 -11.69
CA LYS A 274 21.70 -5.69 -11.97
C LYS A 274 22.55 -6.83 -12.54
N TRP A 275 23.60 -6.49 -13.27
CA TRP A 275 24.52 -7.46 -13.88
C TRP A 275 25.03 -8.54 -12.93
N LEU A 276 25.41 -8.14 -11.70
CA LEU A 276 25.93 -9.06 -10.70
C LEU A 276 24.87 -10.10 -10.30
N ASP A 277 23.62 -9.66 -10.11
CA ASP A 277 22.50 -10.52 -9.74
C ASP A 277 22.11 -11.44 -10.91
N LEU A 278 22.14 -10.94 -12.14
CA LEU A 278 21.91 -11.75 -13.33
C LEU A 278 22.93 -12.90 -13.41
N LYS A 279 24.21 -12.63 -13.11
CA LYS A 279 25.27 -13.66 -13.17
C LYS A 279 25.22 -14.64 -12.01
N GLN A 280 24.96 -14.16 -10.79
CA GLN A 280 24.95 -14.99 -9.58
C GLN A 280 23.64 -15.74 -9.38
N ALA A 281 22.50 -15.06 -9.52
CA ALA A 281 21.18 -15.62 -9.22
C ALA A 281 20.52 -16.24 -10.45
N ASP A 282 20.57 -15.59 -11.61
CA ASP A 282 19.94 -16.09 -12.84
C ASP A 282 20.90 -16.94 -13.71
N GLY A 283 22.18 -17.02 -13.34
CA GLY A 283 23.17 -17.92 -13.96
C GLY A 283 23.50 -17.63 -15.42
N VAL A 284 23.40 -16.37 -15.89
CA VAL A 284 23.76 -16.04 -17.28
C VAL A 284 25.26 -16.18 -17.53
N GLY A 285 25.62 -17.08 -18.46
CA GLY A 285 27.00 -17.30 -18.91
C GLY A 285 27.51 -16.30 -19.95
N TRP A 286 27.09 -15.03 -19.86
CA TRP A 286 27.47 -13.97 -20.78
C TRP A 286 28.67 -13.18 -20.26
N ASP A 287 29.44 -12.58 -21.16
CA ASP A 287 30.61 -11.77 -20.83
C ASP A 287 30.27 -10.28 -20.84
N LEU A 288 30.88 -9.49 -19.95
CA LEU A 288 30.77 -8.03 -19.95
C LEU A 288 32.06 -7.42 -20.51
N GLU A 289 31.94 -6.70 -21.62
CA GLU A 289 33.03 -5.97 -22.27
C GLU A 289 32.72 -4.46 -22.19
N GLY A 290 33.28 -3.79 -21.18
CA GLY A 290 33.01 -2.36 -20.95
C GLY A 290 31.54 -2.09 -20.61
N SER A 291 30.84 -1.34 -21.48
CA SER A 291 29.40 -1.06 -21.34
C SER A 291 28.49 -2.10 -22.01
N LYS A 292 29.06 -3.14 -22.64
CA LYS A 292 28.34 -4.05 -23.52
C LYS A 292 28.41 -5.49 -23.04
N VAL A 293 27.27 -6.15 -22.99
CA VAL A 293 27.15 -7.57 -22.68
C VAL A 293 27.23 -8.38 -23.97
N VAL A 294 28.22 -9.27 -24.07
CA VAL A 294 28.40 -10.20 -25.18
C VAL A 294 27.69 -11.51 -24.86
N ILE A 295 26.58 -11.75 -25.57
CA ILE A 295 25.67 -12.87 -25.37
C ILE A 295 26.13 -14.08 -26.18
N ARG A 296 26.55 -13.86 -27.44
CA ARG A 296 27.08 -14.90 -28.33
C ARG A 296 28.28 -14.37 -29.11
N LYS A 297 29.40 -15.08 -29.03
CA LYS A 297 30.57 -14.83 -29.88
C LYS A 297 30.30 -15.44 -31.26
N VAL A 298 30.39 -14.63 -32.31
CA VAL A 298 30.26 -15.11 -33.69
C VAL A 298 31.43 -16.04 -33.98
N ARG A 299 31.18 -17.34 -34.10
CA ARG A 299 32.20 -18.26 -34.65
C ARG A 299 32.36 -17.95 -36.13
N ALA A 300 33.58 -17.62 -36.55
CA ALA A 300 33.91 -17.44 -37.96
C ALA A 300 33.61 -18.74 -38.73
N ARG A 301 32.54 -18.73 -39.54
CA ARG A 301 32.28 -19.79 -40.51
C ARG A 301 33.08 -19.48 -41.78
N LYS A 302 33.89 -20.45 -42.22
CA LYS A 302 34.56 -20.46 -43.51
C LYS A 302 33.51 -20.27 -44.62
N TYR A 303 33.80 -19.31 -45.49
CA TYR A 303 32.96 -18.87 -46.60
C TYR A 303 32.89 -19.96 -47.69
N HIS A 304 31.68 -20.34 -48.09
CA HIS A 304 31.42 -20.90 -49.41
C HIS A 304 30.31 -20.05 -50.05
N PRO A 305 30.53 -19.47 -51.24
CA PRO A 305 29.53 -18.64 -51.91
C PRO A 305 28.62 -19.53 -52.76
N ILE A 306 27.30 -19.42 -52.60
CA ILE A 306 26.33 -19.77 -53.65
C ILE A 306 25.18 -18.77 -53.62
N ASP A 307 24.81 -18.39 -54.84
CA ASP A 307 23.92 -17.33 -55.30
C ASP A 307 22.44 -17.41 -54.89
N SER A 308 21.85 -16.20 -54.88
CA SER A 308 20.50 -15.79 -55.30
C SER A 308 19.25 -16.51 -54.76
N ILE A 309 18.27 -15.72 -54.27
CA ILE A 309 16.94 -15.55 -54.89
C ILE A 309 16.08 -14.55 -54.08
N SER A 310 15.69 -13.50 -54.81
CA SER A 310 14.55 -12.57 -54.80
C SER A 310 13.41 -12.57 -53.73
N HIS A 311 13.11 -11.33 -53.30
CA HIS A 311 11.82 -10.60 -53.25
C HIS A 311 10.67 -10.88 -52.23
N ARG A 312 10.13 -9.73 -51.75
CA ARG A 312 8.77 -9.40 -51.21
C ARG A 312 8.52 -9.73 -49.72
N LEU A 313 7.81 -8.93 -48.92
CA LEU A 313 6.92 -7.76 -49.11
C LEU A 313 6.74 -7.04 -47.76
N LEU A 314 6.53 -5.72 -47.79
CA LEU A 314 6.14 -4.84 -46.69
C LEU A 314 4.60 -4.71 -46.60
N LEU A 315 4.12 -4.31 -45.40
CA LEU A 315 2.84 -3.64 -45.04
C LEU A 315 1.61 -4.52 -44.72
N SER A 316 1.04 -4.35 -43.51
CA SER A 316 -0.10 -3.43 -43.28
C SER A 316 -0.55 -3.38 -41.80
N MET A 317 -1.01 -2.20 -41.37
CA MET A 317 -1.58 -1.90 -40.06
C MET A 317 -3.10 -1.66 -40.15
N ALA A 318 -3.76 -1.73 -38.97
CA ALA A 318 -5.02 -1.10 -38.51
C ALA A 318 -6.32 -1.94 -38.58
N PRO A 319 -7.42 -1.61 -37.84
CA PRO A 319 -7.60 -0.70 -36.68
C PRO A 319 -8.39 -1.29 -35.47
N ALA A 320 -8.49 -0.49 -34.40
CA ALA A 320 -9.23 -0.73 -33.16
C ALA A 320 -10.76 -0.48 -33.26
N ARG A 321 -11.56 -1.24 -32.49
CA ARG A 321 -13.02 -1.04 -32.34
C ARG A 321 -13.40 -0.69 -30.89
N LYS A 322 -14.19 0.38 -30.74
CA LYS A 322 -14.84 0.88 -29.51
C LYS A 322 -16.01 -0.02 -29.06
N ARG A 323 -16.28 -0.06 -27.75
CA ARG A 323 -17.57 -0.49 -27.16
C ARG A 323 -17.93 0.31 -25.89
N PRO A 324 -19.22 0.38 -25.52
CA PRO A 324 -19.83 1.56 -24.89
C PRO A 324 -20.00 1.47 -23.37
N ARG A 325 -20.37 2.63 -22.81
CA ARG A 325 -20.54 3.02 -21.41
C ARG A 325 -21.98 2.71 -20.94
N ALA A 326 -22.14 2.31 -19.68
CA ALA A 326 -23.42 2.26 -18.98
C ALA A 326 -23.28 2.99 -17.64
N ALA A 327 -24.35 3.69 -17.27
CA ALA A 327 -24.42 4.76 -16.30
C ALA A 327 -24.70 4.30 -14.85
N GLN A 328 -24.43 5.28 -13.98
CA GLN A 328 -24.58 5.47 -12.53
C GLN A 328 -25.68 4.75 -11.73
N SER A 329 -25.42 4.67 -10.41
CA SER A 329 -26.29 5.27 -9.40
C SER A 329 -25.52 5.63 -8.11
N ASP A 330 -25.90 6.77 -7.50
CA ASP A 330 -25.44 7.33 -6.23
C ASP A 330 -25.59 6.41 -5.01
N ASP A 331 -24.68 6.52 -4.03
CA ASP A 331 -24.95 7.12 -2.70
C ASP A 331 -23.76 6.85 -1.73
N ARG A 332 -23.39 7.85 -0.92
CA ARG A 332 -22.32 7.84 0.12
C ARG A 332 -20.95 7.28 -0.29
N THR A 333 -20.18 8.05 -1.06
CA THR A 333 -18.78 7.72 -1.39
C THR A 333 -17.88 7.74 -0.15
N THR A 334 -17.59 6.55 0.35
CA THR A 334 -16.52 6.28 1.31
C THR A 334 -15.18 6.45 0.58
N SER A 335 -14.28 7.29 1.12
CA SER A 335 -12.92 7.45 0.56
C SER A 335 -12.21 6.09 0.47
N VAL A 336 -11.52 5.83 -0.64
CA VAL A 336 -10.81 4.55 -0.87
C VAL A 336 -9.68 4.33 0.16
N LEU A 337 -9.15 5.43 0.73
CA LEU A 337 -8.17 5.39 1.81
C LEU A 337 -8.79 5.16 3.19
N LEU A 338 -10.12 5.33 3.32
CA LEU A 338 -10.82 4.97 4.56
C LEU A 338 -11.03 3.46 4.66
N ALA A 339 -10.91 2.65 3.60
CA ALA A 339 -11.14 1.20 3.71
C ALA A 339 -10.23 0.50 4.75
N ASP A 340 -9.08 1.09 5.10
CA ASP A 340 -8.16 0.57 6.12
C ASP A 340 -8.46 1.03 7.57
N TYR A 341 -9.53 1.81 7.83
CA TYR A 341 -9.89 2.19 9.22
C TYR A 341 -10.24 0.97 10.11
N ARG A 342 -10.49 -0.20 9.50
CA ARG A 342 -10.96 -1.40 10.19
C ARG A 342 -9.88 -2.23 10.85
N THR A 343 -8.60 -2.00 10.56
CA THR A 343 -7.51 -2.65 11.33
C THR A 343 -7.25 -1.98 12.67
N ALA A 344 -7.78 -0.77 12.92
CA ALA A 344 -7.54 -0.01 14.15
C ALA A 344 -8.55 -0.30 15.27
N TRP A 345 -9.65 -0.99 14.99
CA TRP A 345 -10.67 -1.33 15.98
C TRP A 345 -10.41 -2.70 16.58
N LEU A 346 -9.54 -2.77 17.61
CA LEU A 346 -9.53 -3.76 18.71
C LEU A 346 -8.21 -3.70 19.49
N LEU A 347 -7.75 -2.50 19.86
CA LEU A 347 -6.64 -2.32 20.80
C LEU A 347 -7.18 -1.82 22.15
N ALA A 348 -7.88 -2.69 22.87
CA ALA A 348 -7.95 -2.57 24.32
C ALA A 348 -6.69 -3.25 24.89
N SER A 349 -5.56 -2.53 24.86
CA SER A 349 -4.25 -2.95 25.41
C SER A 349 -4.06 -2.42 26.84
N ASP A 350 -3.18 -3.07 27.60
CA ASP A 350 -2.71 -2.62 28.92
C ASP A 350 -1.53 -1.61 28.83
N GLU A 351 -1.08 -1.25 27.62
CA GLU A 351 -0.17 -0.12 27.36
C GLU A 351 -0.96 1.19 27.19
N PRO A 352 -0.36 2.38 27.45
CA PRO A 352 -1.12 3.63 27.48
C PRO A 352 -1.75 3.91 26.12
N SER A 353 -3.05 3.70 26.01
CA SER A 353 -3.87 4.20 24.91
C SER A 353 -4.27 5.64 25.21
N VAL A 354 -4.30 6.48 24.18
CA VAL A 354 -4.83 7.83 24.27
C VAL A 354 -6.27 7.83 23.79
N GLU A 355 -7.16 8.43 24.58
CA GLU A 355 -8.51 8.78 24.16
C GLU A 355 -8.48 10.17 23.51
N ILE A 356 -8.75 10.21 22.20
CA ILE A 356 -8.94 11.45 21.47
C ILE A 356 -10.45 11.68 21.33
N ILE A 357 -10.96 12.71 22.01
CA ILE A 357 -12.35 13.12 21.93
C ILE A 357 -12.44 14.24 20.90
N CYS A 358 -13.22 14.00 19.84
CA CYS A 358 -13.42 14.95 18.75
C CYS A 358 -14.91 15.18 18.57
N LYS A 359 -15.40 16.35 19.00
CA LYS A 359 -16.83 16.69 19.04
C LYS A 359 -17.66 15.58 19.72
N ASN A 360 -18.44 14.82 18.96
CA ASN A 360 -19.33 13.75 19.42
C ASN A 360 -18.74 12.34 19.25
N GLU A 361 -17.52 12.20 18.75
CA GLU A 361 -16.85 10.91 18.54
C GLU A 361 -15.64 10.77 19.46
N THR A 362 -15.32 9.53 19.84
CA THR A 362 -14.15 9.20 20.66
C THR A 362 -13.34 8.13 19.97
N PHE A 363 -12.05 8.41 19.78
CA PHE A 363 -11.09 7.52 19.14
C PHE A 363 -10.10 7.01 20.19
N LYS A 364 -9.89 5.69 20.23
CA LYS A 364 -8.84 5.07 21.04
C LYS A 364 -7.66 4.74 20.15
N VAL A 365 -6.49 5.29 20.49
CA VAL A 365 -5.29 5.19 19.64
C VAL A 365 -4.09 4.78 20.49
N HIS A 366 -3.23 3.93 19.92
CA HIS A 366 -2.00 3.54 20.58
C HIS A 366 -1.02 4.72 20.66
N THR A 367 -0.45 4.98 21.85
CA THR A 367 0.47 6.13 22.04
C THR A 367 1.66 6.08 21.09
N SER A 368 2.21 4.89 20.81
CA SER A 368 3.38 4.77 19.92
C SER A 368 3.08 5.25 18.49
N VAL A 369 1.88 4.98 17.96
CA VAL A 369 1.48 5.39 16.60
C VAL A 369 1.40 6.91 16.48
N LEU A 370 0.87 7.57 17.51
CA LEU A 370 0.79 9.03 17.55
C LEU A 370 2.19 9.65 17.70
N LYS A 371 3.00 9.17 18.65
CA LYS A 371 4.33 9.75 18.92
C LYS A 371 5.31 9.53 17.77
N GLN A 372 5.24 8.41 17.07
CA GLN A 372 6.21 8.06 16.01
C GLN A 372 6.19 9.04 14.82
N HIS A 373 5.03 9.61 14.51
CA HIS A 373 4.84 10.41 13.30
C HIS A 373 4.36 11.84 13.57
N SER A 374 4.28 12.26 14.85
CA SER A 374 3.83 13.60 15.23
C SER A 374 4.60 14.12 16.45
N GLU A 375 5.39 15.18 16.22
CA GLU A 375 6.09 15.91 17.29
C GLU A 375 5.11 16.57 18.26
N TYR A 376 3.94 16.97 17.76
CA TYR A 376 2.85 17.51 18.57
C TYR A 376 2.39 16.50 19.62
N PHE A 377 2.04 15.27 19.20
CA PHE A 377 1.60 14.25 20.14
C PHE A 377 2.74 13.73 21.03
N GLU A 378 3.98 13.71 20.54
CA GLU A 378 5.16 13.41 21.36
C GLU A 378 5.29 14.39 22.54
N THR A 379 5.11 15.68 22.26
CA THR A 379 5.22 16.76 23.26
C THR A 379 4.00 16.83 24.17
N CYS A 380 2.80 16.80 23.60
CA CYS A 380 1.52 16.94 24.30
C CYS A 380 1.22 15.78 25.26
N LEU A 381 1.64 14.56 24.89
CA LEU A 381 1.50 13.37 25.74
C LEU A 381 2.68 13.17 26.70
N SER A 382 3.45 14.22 26.95
CA SER A 382 4.57 14.26 27.89
C SER A 382 4.29 15.32 28.97
N LYS A 383 4.74 15.11 30.20
CA LYS A 383 4.53 16.09 31.29
C LYS A 383 5.24 17.42 30.93
N PRO A 384 4.67 18.60 31.26
CA PRO A 384 3.61 18.84 32.26
C PRO A 384 2.20 19.08 31.68
N PHE A 385 1.94 18.76 30.41
CA PHE A 385 0.66 19.08 29.77
C PHE A 385 -0.50 18.25 30.36
N THR A 386 -1.71 18.82 30.40
CA THR A 386 -2.92 18.15 30.94
C THR A 386 -3.27 16.90 30.14
N GLU A 387 -2.96 16.90 28.86
CA GLU A 387 -3.14 15.80 27.93
C GLU A 387 -2.20 14.61 28.19
N SER A 388 -1.17 14.79 29.04
CA SER A 388 -0.30 13.70 29.48
C SER A 388 -1.02 12.62 30.31
N ASP A 389 -2.23 12.92 30.78
CA ASP A 389 -3.14 11.96 31.43
C ASP A 389 -3.83 11.00 30.42
N GLY A 390 -3.51 11.12 29.12
CA GLY A 390 -3.98 10.20 28.08
C GLY A 390 -5.34 10.56 27.48
N VAL A 391 -5.84 11.78 27.70
CA VAL A 391 -7.06 12.29 27.07
C VAL A 391 -6.77 13.60 26.34
N VAL A 392 -6.99 13.62 25.03
CA VAL A 392 -6.82 14.79 24.17
C VAL A 392 -8.18 15.19 23.61
N ARG A 393 -8.51 16.49 23.64
CA ARG A 393 -9.81 17.00 23.18
C ARG A 393 -9.66 17.98 22.02
N PHE A 394 -10.47 17.79 20.98
CA PHE A 394 -10.55 18.69 19.83
C PHE A 394 -12.01 19.04 19.53
N ASP A 395 -12.36 20.32 19.69
CA ASP A 395 -13.72 20.81 19.42
C ASP A 395 -13.86 21.38 18.00
N ASP A 396 -12.74 21.74 17.38
CA ASP A 396 -12.66 22.43 16.11
C ASP A 396 -12.41 21.50 14.91
N ILE A 397 -12.01 20.24 15.16
CA ILE A 397 -11.72 19.25 14.12
C ILE A 397 -13.01 18.48 13.77
N GLU A 398 -13.23 18.18 12.48
CA GLU A 398 -14.30 17.26 12.08
C GLU A 398 -13.86 15.80 12.30
N PRO A 399 -14.68 14.95 12.97
CA PRO A 399 -14.32 13.58 13.29
C PRO A 399 -13.90 12.74 12.08
N ARG A 400 -14.54 12.97 10.92
CA ARG A 400 -14.21 12.31 9.65
C ARG A 400 -12.74 12.52 9.24
N TYR A 401 -12.22 13.75 9.32
CA TYR A 401 -10.84 14.04 8.91
C TYR A 401 -9.84 13.55 9.95
N LEU A 402 -10.20 13.60 11.23
CA LEU A 402 -9.39 13.00 12.28
C LEU A 402 -9.27 11.48 12.10
N ALA A 403 -10.37 10.79 11.83
CA ALA A 403 -10.37 9.36 11.53
C ALA A 403 -9.48 9.04 10.31
N PHE A 404 -9.52 9.87 9.28
CA PHE A 404 -8.65 9.71 8.12
C PHE A 404 -7.17 9.95 8.48
N TYR A 405 -6.84 11.02 9.20
CA TYR A 405 -5.48 11.26 9.70
C TYR A 405 -4.94 10.06 10.50
N LEU A 406 -5.75 9.52 11.42
CA LEU A 406 -5.40 8.34 12.21
C LEU A 406 -5.19 7.11 11.33
N GLY A 407 -6.04 6.89 10.33
CA GLY A 407 -5.85 5.82 9.34
C GLY A 407 -4.51 5.95 8.59
N VAL A 408 -4.13 7.17 8.20
CA VAL A 408 -2.81 7.43 7.59
C VAL A 408 -1.69 7.16 8.60
N ALA A 409 -1.81 7.60 9.85
CA ALA A 409 -0.81 7.34 10.88
C ALA A 409 -0.57 5.84 11.09
N TYR A 410 -1.64 5.05 11.24
CA TYR A 410 -1.55 3.59 11.33
C TYR A 410 -0.94 2.95 10.09
N SER A 411 -1.28 3.44 8.90
CA SER A 411 -0.64 2.97 7.65
C SER A 411 0.86 3.27 7.64
N TYR A 412 1.27 4.46 8.11
CA TYR A 412 2.67 4.87 8.20
C TYR A 412 3.47 4.06 9.22
N SER A 413 2.83 3.66 10.31
CA SER A 413 3.41 2.73 11.30
C SER A 413 3.39 1.26 10.84
N SER A 414 2.75 0.95 9.70
CA SER A 414 2.68 -0.39 9.13
C SER A 414 3.86 -0.69 8.19
N ILE A 415 4.07 -1.98 7.87
CA ILE A 415 5.16 -2.46 7.00
C ILE A 415 5.04 -1.93 5.56
N MET A 416 3.82 -1.65 5.12
CA MET A 416 3.52 -1.19 3.77
C MET A 416 2.74 0.12 3.86
N PRO A 417 3.42 1.25 4.18
CA PRO A 417 2.76 2.53 4.17
C PRO A 417 2.16 2.77 2.79
N HIS A 418 0.95 3.30 2.75
CA HIS A 418 0.32 3.66 1.48
C HIS A 418 1.30 4.50 0.66
N THR A 419 1.59 4.05 -0.55
CA THR A 419 2.34 4.86 -1.51
C THR A 419 1.39 5.84 -2.17
N PRO A 420 1.83 7.08 -2.45
CA PRO A 420 1.00 8.01 -3.21
C PRO A 420 0.53 7.34 -4.49
N PRO A 421 -0.75 7.49 -4.87
CA PRO A 421 -1.25 6.87 -6.08
C PRO A 421 -0.42 7.33 -7.27
N ALA A 422 -0.07 6.42 -8.18
CA ALA A 422 0.54 6.82 -9.43
C ALA A 422 -0.48 7.58 -10.29
N PRO A 423 -0.05 8.59 -11.08
CA PRO A 423 -0.90 9.27 -12.06
C PRO A 423 -1.66 8.26 -12.95
N SER A 424 -2.98 8.37 -13.00
CA SER A 424 -3.81 7.45 -13.78
C SER A 424 -3.59 7.68 -15.27
N MET A 425 -3.50 6.58 -16.04
CA MET A 425 -3.46 6.68 -17.50
C MET A 425 -4.80 7.14 -18.07
N ASN A 426 -5.92 6.68 -17.51
CA ASN A 426 -7.30 7.01 -17.89
C ASN A 426 -8.08 7.46 -16.64
N PRO A 427 -7.80 8.66 -16.10
CA PRO A 427 -8.48 9.14 -14.89
C PRO A 427 -9.99 9.20 -15.07
N GLU A 428 -10.49 9.57 -16.25
CA GLU A 428 -11.92 9.67 -16.58
C GLU A 428 -12.71 8.37 -16.35
N ALA A 429 -12.06 7.20 -16.36
CA ALA A 429 -12.69 5.90 -16.15
C ALA A 429 -12.69 5.43 -14.68
N LYS A 430 -12.14 6.21 -13.74
CA LYS A 430 -12.12 5.87 -12.31
C LYS A 430 -13.53 5.93 -11.70
N ALA A 431 -14.05 4.78 -11.25
CA ALA A 431 -15.37 4.65 -10.65
C ALA A 431 -15.49 5.22 -9.22
N LEU A 432 -14.40 5.24 -8.46
CA LEU A 432 -14.33 5.88 -7.13
C LEU A 432 -13.10 6.78 -7.05
N ARG A 433 -13.29 7.96 -6.46
CA ARG A 433 -12.22 8.93 -6.17
C ARG A 433 -12.40 9.45 -4.75
N THR A 434 -11.30 9.56 -4.01
CA THR A 434 -11.30 10.33 -2.77
C THR A 434 -11.40 11.81 -3.13
N PRO A 435 -12.36 12.56 -2.58
CA PRO A 435 -12.51 13.98 -2.85
C PRO A 435 -11.23 14.76 -2.56
N LEU A 436 -10.93 15.78 -3.37
CA LEU A 436 -9.75 16.63 -3.20
C LEU A 436 -9.74 17.31 -1.83
N ARG A 437 -10.93 17.73 -1.35
CA ARG A 437 -11.11 18.32 -0.03
C ARG A 437 -10.63 17.40 1.10
N ASP A 438 -10.95 16.11 1.05
CA ASP A 438 -10.54 15.16 2.10
C ASP A 438 -9.01 15.11 2.22
N TYR A 439 -8.28 15.14 1.10
CA TYR A 439 -6.83 15.18 1.12
C TYR A 439 -6.28 16.46 1.73
N ILE A 440 -6.89 17.60 1.43
CA ILE A 440 -6.46 18.92 1.90
C ILE A 440 -6.71 19.07 3.40
N GLU A 441 -7.88 18.68 3.90
CA GLU A 441 -8.20 18.77 5.33
C GLU A 441 -7.26 17.90 6.17
N VAL A 442 -6.94 16.69 5.70
CA VAL A 442 -5.96 15.83 6.37
C VAL A 442 -4.54 16.38 6.25
N TYR A 443 -4.17 17.02 5.14
CA TYR A 443 -2.89 17.72 5.01
C TYR A 443 -2.75 18.84 6.07
N LYS A 444 -3.81 19.61 6.32
CA LYS A 444 -3.81 20.61 7.40
C LYS A 444 -3.66 19.98 8.78
N LEU A 445 -4.29 18.82 9.02
CA LEU A 445 -4.09 18.09 10.26
C LEU A 445 -2.64 17.61 10.41
N CYS A 446 -2.00 17.15 9.33
CA CYS A 446 -0.58 16.83 9.36
C CYS A 446 0.29 18.04 9.70
N ASP A 447 -0.02 19.22 9.18
CA ASP A 447 0.70 20.46 9.50
C ASP A 447 0.48 20.86 10.99
N ARG A 448 -0.78 20.86 11.43
CA ARG A 448 -1.16 21.15 12.83
C ARG A 448 -0.51 20.20 13.83
N PHE A 449 -0.44 18.91 13.50
CA PHE A 449 0.16 17.88 14.34
C PHE A 449 1.65 17.70 14.08
N LEU A 450 2.32 18.60 13.34
CA LEU A 450 3.76 18.54 13.09
C LEU A 450 4.20 17.16 12.55
N SER A 451 3.44 16.63 11.60
CA SER A 451 3.59 15.29 11.02
C SER A 451 4.18 15.37 9.63
N THR A 452 5.45 15.79 9.53
CA THR A 452 6.08 16.23 8.28
C THR A 452 6.06 15.15 7.19
N GLN A 453 6.37 13.89 7.51
CA GLN A 453 6.39 12.78 6.54
C GLN A 453 5.00 12.48 5.98
N MET A 454 3.98 12.47 6.85
CA MET A 454 2.59 12.29 6.44
C MET A 454 2.11 13.50 5.61
N GLY A 455 2.52 14.72 5.98
CA GLY A 455 2.25 15.94 5.23
C GLY A 455 2.80 15.89 3.80
N GLU A 456 4.05 15.46 3.61
CA GLU A 456 4.65 15.27 2.28
C GLU A 456 3.89 14.23 1.43
N PHE A 457 3.41 13.17 2.07
CA PHE A 457 2.60 12.15 1.40
C PHE A 457 1.24 12.67 0.97
N MET A 458 0.54 13.37 1.86
CA MET A 458 -0.74 13.99 1.56
C MET A 458 -0.58 15.02 0.46
N LEU A 459 0.50 15.80 0.50
CA LEU A 459 0.85 16.72 -0.58
C LEU A 459 0.97 15.96 -1.91
N LYS A 460 1.76 14.88 -2.01
CA LYS A 460 1.87 14.06 -3.23
C LYS A 460 0.52 13.52 -3.71
N CYS A 461 -0.37 13.13 -2.79
CA CYS A 461 -1.73 12.71 -3.12
C CYS A 461 -2.55 13.85 -3.74
N ILE A 462 -2.50 15.05 -3.15
CA ILE A 462 -3.13 16.27 -3.66
C ILE A 462 -2.62 16.57 -5.07
N LYS A 463 -1.30 16.61 -5.28
CA LYS A 463 -0.68 16.89 -6.59
C LYS A 463 -1.16 15.90 -7.65
N THR A 464 -1.21 14.62 -7.30
CA THR A 464 -1.68 13.56 -8.21
C THR A 464 -3.16 13.71 -8.52
N SER A 465 -3.98 14.01 -7.51
CA SER A 465 -5.42 14.22 -7.66
C SER A 465 -5.72 15.40 -8.59
N ILE A 466 -5.03 16.53 -8.42
CA ILE A 466 -5.13 17.70 -9.30
C ILE A 466 -4.77 17.33 -10.74
N GLY A 467 -3.65 16.63 -10.94
CA GLY A 467 -3.22 16.21 -12.28
C GLY A 467 -4.17 15.21 -12.95
N ASP A 468 -4.69 14.23 -12.20
CA ASP A 468 -5.73 13.31 -12.69
C ASP A 468 -7.04 14.03 -13.00
N GLY A 469 -7.44 14.97 -12.15
CA GLY A 469 -8.62 15.81 -12.31
C GLY A 469 -8.55 16.68 -13.56
N HIS A 470 -7.44 17.37 -13.78
CA HIS A 470 -7.18 18.15 -15.00
C HIS A 470 -7.28 17.29 -16.26
N ARG A 471 -6.59 16.14 -16.29
CA ARG A 471 -6.64 15.24 -17.45
C ARG A 471 -8.05 14.70 -17.69
N ALA A 472 -8.79 14.42 -16.62
CA ALA A 472 -10.18 14.00 -16.74
C ALA A 472 -11.04 15.13 -17.32
N LEU A 473 -10.97 16.35 -16.77
CA LEU A 473 -11.67 17.54 -17.29
C LEU A 473 -11.40 17.74 -18.79
N PHE A 474 -10.13 17.69 -19.18
CA PHE A 474 -9.72 17.89 -20.57
C PHE A 474 -10.28 16.80 -21.51
N ARG A 475 -10.32 15.54 -21.07
CA ARG A 475 -10.72 14.39 -21.91
C ARG A 475 -12.23 14.15 -21.93
N SER A 476 -12.94 14.55 -20.88
CA SER A 476 -14.38 14.33 -20.73
C SER A 476 -15.20 15.56 -21.12
N PHE A 477 -14.74 16.37 -22.07
CA PHE A 477 -15.39 17.65 -22.44
C PHE A 477 -16.86 17.49 -22.88
N ALA A 478 -17.23 16.33 -23.41
CA ALA A 478 -18.60 16.02 -23.86
C ALA A 478 -19.48 15.33 -22.80
N ASP A 479 -18.94 15.08 -21.60
CA ASP A 479 -19.65 14.40 -20.51
C ASP A 479 -20.00 15.41 -19.41
N GLU A 480 -21.23 15.89 -19.45
CA GLU A 480 -21.71 16.97 -18.58
C GLU A 480 -21.64 16.60 -17.09
N GLU A 481 -22.08 15.39 -16.73
CA GLU A 481 -22.10 14.94 -15.35
C GLU A 481 -20.67 14.84 -14.79
N GLN A 482 -19.75 14.32 -15.61
CA GLN A 482 -18.35 14.24 -15.23
C GLN A 482 -17.69 15.62 -15.11
N GLN A 483 -18.01 16.56 -16.02
CA GLN A 483 -17.54 17.96 -15.91
C GLN A 483 -18.04 18.61 -14.62
N LYS A 484 -19.33 18.49 -14.31
CA LYS A 484 -19.94 19.06 -13.09
C LYS A 484 -19.32 18.45 -11.82
N ALA A 485 -19.17 17.12 -11.77
CA ALA A 485 -18.57 16.46 -10.62
C ALA A 485 -17.12 16.91 -10.37
N LEU A 486 -16.32 17.01 -11.44
CA LEU A 486 -14.95 17.49 -11.35
C LEU A 486 -14.87 18.97 -10.97
N MET A 487 -15.77 19.80 -11.49
CA MET A 487 -15.85 21.22 -11.13
C MET A 487 -16.14 21.39 -9.64
N ARG A 488 -17.10 20.65 -9.09
CA ARG A 488 -17.40 20.66 -7.65
C ARG A 488 -16.21 20.19 -6.82
N ASP A 489 -15.51 19.14 -7.23
CA ASP A 489 -14.33 18.61 -6.51
C ASP A 489 -13.17 19.62 -6.47
N PHE A 490 -12.87 20.31 -7.58
CA PHE A 490 -11.88 21.39 -7.60
C PHE A 490 -12.31 22.59 -6.75
N ALA A 491 -13.58 22.99 -6.81
CA ALA A 491 -14.11 24.09 -6.02
C ALA A 491 -14.07 23.80 -4.51
N ASP A 492 -14.48 22.60 -4.12
CA ASP A 492 -14.45 22.12 -2.74
C ASP A 492 -13.03 22.05 -2.19
N GLY A 493 -12.09 21.55 -2.99
CA GLY A 493 -10.67 21.53 -2.63
C GLY A 493 -10.08 22.93 -2.49
N TYR A 494 -10.38 23.85 -3.42
CA TYR A 494 -9.88 25.22 -3.37
C TYR A 494 -10.35 25.97 -2.13
N GLU A 495 -11.65 25.88 -1.82
CA GLU A 495 -12.25 26.60 -0.69
C GLU A 495 -11.84 26.02 0.66
N ALA A 496 -11.40 24.77 0.69
CA ALA A 496 -10.80 24.20 1.88
C ALA A 496 -9.43 24.82 2.20
N LEU A 497 -8.70 25.43 1.27
CA LEU A 497 -7.35 25.96 1.53
C LEU A 497 -7.33 27.24 2.39
N GLU A 498 -6.31 27.37 3.22
CA GLU A 498 -6.02 28.57 3.99
C GLU A 498 -5.01 29.47 3.26
N HIS A 499 -5.50 30.53 2.64
CA HIS A 499 -4.67 31.41 1.80
C HIS A 499 -3.59 32.22 2.56
N GLY A 500 -3.65 32.24 3.90
CA GLY A 500 -2.61 32.85 4.74
C GLY A 500 -1.34 31.99 4.86
N HIS A 501 -1.43 30.70 4.54
CA HIS A 501 -0.30 29.77 4.63
C HIS A 501 0.43 29.66 3.29
N ALA A 502 1.74 29.89 3.26
CA ALA A 502 2.53 29.97 2.02
C ALA A 502 2.38 28.73 1.11
N LEU A 503 2.55 27.52 1.66
CA LEU A 503 2.41 26.28 0.88
C LEU A 503 0.97 26.02 0.38
N GLN A 504 -0.03 26.44 1.15
CA GLN A 504 -1.43 26.27 0.74
C GLN A 504 -1.81 27.32 -0.33
N LYS A 505 -1.17 28.49 -0.30
CA LYS A 505 -1.27 29.48 -1.38
C LYS A 505 -0.70 28.93 -2.69
N GLU A 506 0.49 28.32 -2.67
CA GLU A 506 1.05 27.65 -3.86
C GLU A 506 0.11 26.56 -4.40
N LEU A 507 -0.45 25.72 -3.52
CA LEU A 507 -1.46 24.75 -3.92
C LEU A 507 -2.69 25.41 -4.55
N SER A 508 -3.14 26.54 -4.01
CA SER A 508 -4.30 27.27 -4.52
C SER A 508 -4.05 27.79 -5.93
N GLU A 509 -2.86 28.32 -6.21
CA GLU A 509 -2.46 28.77 -7.55
C GLU A 509 -2.46 27.60 -8.53
N TRP A 510 -1.95 26.45 -8.08
CA TRP A 510 -1.86 25.25 -8.91
C TRP A 510 -3.21 24.61 -9.22
N ILE A 511 -4.14 24.57 -8.25
CA ILE A 511 -5.52 24.15 -8.46
C ILE A 511 -6.17 25.00 -9.56
N ILE A 512 -6.04 26.33 -9.47
CA ILE A 512 -6.65 27.24 -10.45
C ILE A 512 -6.00 27.10 -11.83
N GLU A 513 -4.67 27.01 -11.90
CA GLU A 513 -3.96 26.80 -13.17
C GLU A 513 -4.43 25.51 -13.86
N TYR A 514 -4.38 24.37 -13.16
CA TYR A 514 -4.77 23.09 -13.72
C TYR A 514 -6.26 23.03 -14.08
N PHE A 515 -7.12 23.67 -13.29
CA PHE A 515 -8.54 23.76 -13.59
C PHE A 515 -8.80 24.56 -14.87
N VAL A 516 -8.27 25.78 -14.96
CA VAL A 516 -8.45 26.70 -16.10
C VAL A 516 -7.79 26.17 -17.37
N GLU A 517 -6.74 25.36 -17.28
CA GLU A 517 -6.16 24.63 -18.41
C GLU A 517 -6.96 23.38 -18.80
N GLY A 518 -7.71 22.78 -17.87
CA GLY A 518 -8.44 21.54 -18.09
C GLY A 518 -9.85 21.75 -18.64
N ILE A 519 -10.57 22.75 -18.14
CA ILE A 519 -11.98 22.98 -18.48
C ILE A 519 -12.13 23.89 -19.70
N SER A 520 -13.11 23.61 -20.57
CA SER A 520 -13.47 24.52 -21.66
C SER A 520 -14.27 25.72 -21.14
N TYR A 521 -14.16 26.87 -21.81
CA TYR A 521 -14.95 28.04 -21.44
C TYR A 521 -16.45 27.80 -21.59
N GLU A 522 -16.87 27.03 -22.59
CA GLU A 522 -18.28 26.64 -22.79
C GLU A 522 -18.83 25.81 -21.63
N ALA A 523 -18.06 24.84 -21.13
CA ALA A 523 -18.45 24.05 -19.96
C ALA A 523 -18.43 24.87 -18.67
N TRP A 524 -17.48 25.81 -18.54
CA TRP A 524 -17.46 26.75 -17.42
C TRP A 524 -18.72 27.64 -17.42
N ASP A 525 -19.02 28.29 -18.53
CA ASP A 525 -20.19 29.18 -18.69
C ASP A 525 -21.51 28.43 -18.47
N GLY A 526 -21.62 27.20 -19.01
CA GLY A 526 -22.83 26.39 -18.88
C GLY A 526 -23.09 25.83 -17.47
N TYR A 527 -22.05 25.64 -16.64
CA TYR A 527 -22.18 24.93 -15.35
C TYR A 527 -21.70 25.72 -14.13
N MET A 528 -21.20 26.97 -14.28
CA MET A 528 -20.69 27.79 -13.17
C MET A 528 -21.70 27.95 -12.02
N GLU A 529 -23.00 27.96 -12.31
CA GLU A 529 -24.08 28.03 -11.32
C GLU A 529 -23.97 26.97 -10.22
N GLU A 530 -23.43 25.78 -10.55
CA GLU A 530 -23.21 24.67 -9.62
C GLU A 530 -22.21 25.00 -8.50
N VAL A 531 -21.30 25.95 -8.74
CA VAL A 531 -20.21 26.31 -7.82
C VAL A 531 -20.26 27.77 -7.36
N MET A 532 -21.32 28.51 -7.66
CA MET A 532 -21.46 29.91 -7.20
C MET A 532 -21.41 30.08 -5.69
N HIS A 533 -21.83 29.06 -4.94
CA HIS A 533 -21.74 29.03 -3.48
C HIS A 533 -20.29 28.97 -2.97
N ARG A 534 -19.29 28.86 -3.85
CA ARG A 534 -17.84 28.88 -3.61
C ARG A 534 -17.20 30.15 -4.20
N PRO A 535 -17.42 31.32 -3.58
CA PRO A 535 -17.11 32.61 -4.20
C PRO A 535 -15.61 32.87 -4.41
N LYS A 536 -14.73 32.31 -3.56
CA LYS A 536 -13.28 32.51 -3.72
C LYS A 536 -12.79 31.75 -4.95
N PHE A 537 -13.26 30.53 -5.12
CA PHE A 537 -12.93 29.73 -6.30
C PHE A 537 -13.40 30.41 -7.58
N VAL A 538 -14.69 30.79 -7.65
CA VAL A 538 -15.28 31.46 -8.82
C VAL A 538 -14.53 32.74 -9.18
N ALA A 539 -14.19 33.58 -8.19
CA ALA A 539 -13.44 34.81 -8.41
C ALA A 539 -12.06 34.55 -9.03
N GLN A 540 -11.37 33.49 -8.60
CA GLN A 540 -10.01 33.17 -9.07
C GLN A 540 -10.00 32.47 -10.42
N VAL A 541 -10.96 31.60 -10.68
CA VAL A 541 -11.18 31.02 -12.01
C VAL A 541 -11.50 32.12 -13.02
N SER A 542 -12.36 33.07 -12.66
CA SER A 542 -12.70 34.22 -13.51
C SER A 542 -11.47 35.07 -13.85
N LYS A 543 -10.60 35.33 -12.86
CA LYS A 543 -9.30 35.98 -13.10
C LYS A 543 -8.38 35.15 -13.99
N GLY A 544 -8.38 33.82 -13.82
CA GLY A 544 -7.63 32.88 -14.64
C GLY A 544 -8.03 32.95 -16.11
N PHE A 545 -9.33 32.93 -16.42
CA PHE A 545 -9.85 33.11 -17.77
C PHE A 545 -9.57 34.50 -18.34
N ALA A 546 -9.73 35.56 -17.53
CA ALA A 546 -9.40 36.92 -17.96
C ALA A 546 -7.91 37.06 -18.31
N ARG A 547 -7.01 36.41 -17.55
CA ARG A 547 -5.57 36.36 -17.85
C ARG A 547 -5.31 35.64 -19.16
N LYS A 548 -5.88 34.45 -19.37
CA LYS A 548 -5.78 33.72 -20.64
C LYS A 548 -6.28 34.53 -21.84
N LEU A 549 -7.42 35.20 -21.68
CA LEU A 549 -7.97 36.07 -22.72
C LEU A 549 -7.01 37.23 -23.01
N SER A 550 -6.46 37.87 -21.98
CA SER A 550 -5.46 38.93 -22.12
C SER A 550 -4.20 38.45 -22.84
N GLU A 551 -3.70 37.26 -22.52
CA GLU A 551 -2.55 36.63 -23.19
C GLU A 551 -2.86 36.34 -24.67
N ALA A 552 -4.03 35.77 -24.97
CA ALA A 552 -4.48 35.50 -26.34
C ALA A 552 -4.67 36.79 -27.17
N MET A 553 -5.19 37.85 -26.55
CA MET A 553 -5.34 39.16 -27.19
C MET A 553 -3.99 39.87 -27.40
N SER A 554 -3.06 39.72 -26.45
CA SER A 554 -1.70 40.25 -26.56
C SER A 554 -0.93 39.54 -27.69
N ALA A 555 -1.13 38.23 -27.85
CA ALA A 555 -0.59 37.45 -28.97
C ALA A 555 -1.17 37.88 -30.34
N ARG A 556 -2.38 38.47 -30.37
CA ARG A 556 -3.02 38.97 -31.61
C ARG A 556 -2.76 40.46 -31.91
N SER A 557 -2.13 41.19 -30.99
CA SER A 557 -1.80 42.62 -31.04
C SER A 557 -2.97 43.62 -31.16
N LYS A 558 -2.96 44.57 -30.21
CA LYS A 558 -3.69 45.84 -30.05
C LYS A 558 -5.23 45.77 -30.08
N MET A 559 -5.80 45.31 -28.97
CA MET A 559 -7.15 45.72 -28.57
C MET A 559 -7.13 47.21 -28.18
N LYS A 560 -7.61 48.09 -29.08
CA LYS A 560 -7.81 49.50 -28.74
C LYS A 560 -8.96 49.60 -27.74
N ARG A 561 -8.65 49.99 -26.50
CA ARG A 561 -9.68 50.41 -25.54
C ARG A 561 -10.40 51.61 -26.14
N LYS A 562 -11.68 51.46 -26.46
CA LYS A 562 -12.55 52.55 -26.88
C LYS A 562 -13.28 53.04 -25.64
N GLU A 563 -12.99 54.26 -25.23
CA GLU A 563 -13.83 54.98 -24.27
C GLU A 563 -15.20 55.16 -24.94
N LEU A 564 -16.23 54.53 -24.37
CA LEU A 564 -17.59 54.79 -24.78
C LEU A 564 -17.97 56.14 -24.18
N GLY A 565 -18.41 57.08 -25.01
CA GLY A 565 -19.01 58.31 -24.51
C GLY A 565 -20.17 57.94 -23.57
N GLY A 566 -20.27 58.66 -22.45
CA GLY A 566 -21.38 58.53 -21.50
C GLY A 566 -22.75 58.74 -22.18
N PRO A 567 -23.85 58.40 -21.48
CA PRO A 567 -25.19 58.35 -22.06
C PRO A 567 -25.63 59.65 -22.73
#